data_AF-A0A195BLC4-F1
#
_entry.id   AF-A0A195BLC4-F1
#
_cell.length_a   1.000
_cell.length_b   1.000
_cell.length_c   1.000
_cell.angle_alpha   90.00
_cell.angle_beta   90.00
_cell.angle_gamma   90.00
#
_symmetry.space_group_name_H-M   'P 1'
#
loop_
_entity.id
_entity.type
_entity.pdbx_description
1 polymer ?
#
loop_
_entity_poly.entity_id
_entity_poly.type
_entity_poly.pdbx_seq_one_letter_code
_entity_poly.pdbx_strand_id
1 'polypeptide(L)'
;MSAQPFSTLLILAAILGDLTIGSAERISGLYVDNGFDQTVVHRVVSQREKREVEHEILNLLGLPDRPRNTIGRTPQVKRSAPKFLLDIYKNALGEDEEEKPVARSHKAGEFDLSRQDLRAIDQSDVIMTFAAHNHHVPGVRHERGKRLWFDVSEVPPEEYIIGAELRLYHSAHTKIQKSHGSHTITAYRVLNTKEGIRELQYVDAINITDKEGWLTLNISEAFEHWVKDSNENRGLYLSVHPADRSAHEVRPEDIGIMGFRGDPDKQPFIVGYFKSSGIRESKVRQKRDAKRKKKSEATSWDYRNNPYTGKFAYGILQS
;
A
#
# COMPACT_ATOMS: atom_id res chain seq x y z
N MET A 1 35.36 -47.86 44.09
CA MET A 1 34.41 -46.85 43.59
C MET A 1 34.68 -46.66 42.10
N SER A 2 33.91 -47.29 41.22
CA SER A 2 34.06 -47.15 39.77
C SER A 2 32.71 -46.76 39.17
N ALA A 3 32.59 -45.50 38.75
CA ALA A 3 31.39 -44.93 38.16
C ALA A 3 31.13 -45.51 36.76
N GLN A 4 29.86 -45.76 36.46
CA GLN A 4 29.38 -46.43 35.26
C GLN A 4 29.48 -45.57 33.98
N PRO A 5 29.64 -46.16 32.78
CA PRO A 5 29.79 -45.44 31.51
C PRO A 5 28.45 -45.12 30.79
N PHE A 6 27.31 -45.10 31.49
CA PHE A 6 26.01 -44.83 30.87
C PHE A 6 25.73 -43.34 30.60
N SER A 7 26.51 -42.43 31.19
CA SER A 7 26.26 -40.99 31.09
C SER A 7 26.73 -40.39 29.76
N THR A 8 27.74 -40.95 29.10
CA THR A 8 28.30 -40.37 27.85
C THR A 8 27.47 -40.67 26.61
N LEU A 9 26.79 -41.82 26.57
CA LEU A 9 25.89 -42.22 25.46
C LEU A 9 24.61 -41.37 25.41
N LEU A 10 24.10 -40.94 26.57
CA LEU A 10 22.92 -40.09 26.67
C LEU A 10 23.18 -38.65 26.20
N ILE A 11 24.40 -38.14 26.42
CA ILE A 11 24.79 -36.79 25.98
C ILE A 11 24.99 -36.75 24.46
N LEU A 12 25.52 -37.82 23.85
CA LEU A 12 25.69 -37.91 22.40
C LEU A 12 24.35 -38.03 21.65
N ALA A 13 23.36 -38.71 22.24
CA ALA A 13 22.00 -38.75 21.70
C ALA A 13 21.26 -37.40 21.81
N ALA A 14 21.52 -36.62 22.85
CA ALA A 14 20.97 -35.27 23.00
C ALA A 14 21.57 -34.29 21.97
N ILE A 15 22.89 -34.37 21.72
CA ILE A 15 23.56 -33.49 20.76
C ILE A 15 23.23 -33.84 19.30
N LEU A 16 22.94 -35.12 19.00
CA LEU A 16 22.47 -35.54 17.68
C LEU A 16 20.96 -35.32 17.46
N GLY A 17 20.16 -35.25 18.52
CA GLY A 17 18.72 -34.96 18.46
C GLY A 17 18.40 -33.49 18.14
N ASP A 18 19.30 -32.57 18.51
CA ASP A 18 19.10 -31.13 18.29
C ASP A 18 19.46 -30.65 16.87
N LEU A 19 20.00 -31.54 16.01
CA LEU A 19 20.37 -31.18 14.63
C LEU A 19 19.29 -31.41 13.58
N THR A 20 18.06 -31.75 14.00
CA THR A 20 16.92 -31.88 13.08
C THR A 20 15.77 -30.96 13.47
N ILE A 21 16.05 -29.66 13.61
CA ILE A 21 15.02 -28.66 13.31
C ILE A 21 14.90 -28.62 11.79
N GLY A 22 14.20 -29.62 11.25
CA GLY A 22 13.76 -29.61 9.88
C GLY A 22 12.94 -28.35 9.67
N SER A 23 13.46 -27.44 8.85
CA SER A 23 12.64 -26.41 8.22
C SER A 23 11.49 -27.15 7.55
N ALA A 24 10.31 -27.14 8.16
CA ALA A 24 9.11 -27.70 7.56
C ALA A 24 8.88 -26.94 6.26
N GLU A 25 9.35 -27.50 5.14
CA GLU A 25 9.05 -26.98 3.82
C GLU A 25 7.53 -26.99 3.72
N ARG A 26 6.92 -25.81 3.78
CA ARG A 26 5.50 -25.68 3.52
C ARG A 26 5.26 -26.23 2.12
N ILE A 27 4.58 -27.37 2.06
CA ILE A 27 4.24 -28.05 0.82
C ILE A 27 3.51 -27.03 -0.05
N SER A 28 4.14 -26.66 -1.17
CA SER A 28 3.58 -25.71 -2.11
C SER A 28 2.63 -26.51 -3.01
N GLY A 29 1.34 -26.18 -2.97
CA GLY A 29 0.29 -26.90 -3.68
C GLY A 29 -0.57 -25.94 -4.51
N LEU A 30 -1.24 -26.48 -5.52
CA LEU A 30 -2.35 -25.82 -6.19
C LEU A 30 -3.57 -25.99 -5.29
N TYR A 31 -4.13 -24.86 -4.84
CA TYR A 31 -5.32 -24.82 -4.00
C TYR A 31 -6.53 -24.49 -4.87
N VAL A 32 -7.64 -25.18 -4.64
CA VAL A 32 -8.90 -24.97 -5.35
C VAL A 32 -10.01 -24.88 -4.31
N ASP A 33 -10.98 -24.02 -4.55
CA ASP A 33 -12.18 -23.94 -3.72
C ASP A 33 -13.08 -25.15 -4.00
N ASN A 34 -13.51 -25.83 -2.93
CA ASN A 34 -14.41 -26.98 -3.02
C ASN A 34 -15.90 -26.58 -3.11
N GLY A 35 -16.21 -25.28 -3.19
CA GLY A 35 -17.58 -24.76 -3.27
C GLY A 35 -18.29 -24.66 -1.91
N PHE A 36 -17.57 -24.89 -0.81
CA PHE A 36 -18.03 -24.67 0.57
C PHE A 36 -17.20 -23.59 1.27
N ASP A 37 -16.66 -22.63 0.50
CA ASP A 37 -15.72 -21.60 0.97
C ASP A 37 -14.47 -22.18 1.65
N GLN A 38 -14.04 -23.38 1.24
CA GLN A 38 -12.85 -24.05 1.77
C GLN A 38 -11.83 -24.28 0.67
N THR A 39 -10.63 -23.76 0.86
CA THR A 39 -9.49 -24.01 -0.03
C THR A 39 -8.87 -25.37 0.27
N VAL A 40 -8.94 -26.30 -0.69
CA VAL A 40 -8.39 -27.65 -0.59
C VAL A 40 -7.19 -27.80 -1.52
N VAL A 41 -6.17 -28.55 -1.11
CA VAL A 41 -5.02 -28.85 -1.96
C VAL A 41 -5.46 -29.81 -3.06
N HIS A 42 -5.50 -29.34 -4.30
CA HIS A 42 -5.78 -30.18 -5.46
C HIS A 42 -4.57 -31.00 -5.87
N ARG A 43 -3.37 -30.39 -5.87
CA ARG A 43 -2.13 -31.04 -6.28
C ARG A 43 -0.93 -30.44 -5.58
N VAL A 44 -0.01 -31.29 -5.12
CA VAL A 44 1.32 -30.85 -4.64
C VAL A 44 2.20 -30.52 -5.84
N VAL A 45 2.81 -29.34 -5.82
CA VAL A 45 3.67 -28.83 -6.90
C VAL A 45 5.11 -29.21 -6.61
N SER A 46 5.83 -29.70 -7.62
CA SER A 46 7.25 -30.04 -7.49
C SER A 46 8.12 -28.79 -7.32
N GLN A 47 9.30 -28.93 -6.71
CA GLN A 47 10.27 -27.83 -6.59
C GLN A 47 10.71 -27.26 -7.95
N ARG A 48 10.64 -28.06 -9.01
CA ARG A 48 10.95 -27.62 -10.38
C ARG A 48 9.83 -26.74 -10.94
N GLU A 49 8.59 -27.21 -10.89
CA GLU A 49 7.41 -26.45 -11.34
C GLU A 49 7.29 -25.14 -10.56
N LYS A 50 7.52 -25.17 -9.24
CA LYS A 50 7.55 -23.97 -8.41
C LYS A 50 8.55 -22.93 -8.94
N ARG A 51 9.77 -23.34 -9.30
CA ARG A 51 10.80 -22.45 -9.86
C ARG A 51 10.44 -21.94 -11.26
N GLU A 52 9.81 -22.78 -12.09
CA GLU A 52 9.37 -22.38 -13.42
C GLU A 52 8.26 -21.33 -13.33
N VAL A 53 7.23 -21.57 -12.50
CA VAL A 53 6.14 -20.62 -12.25
C VAL A 53 6.65 -19.33 -11.58
N GLU A 54 7.55 -19.45 -10.59
CA GLU A 54 8.18 -18.28 -9.97
C GLU A 54 8.89 -17.41 -11.02
N HIS A 55 9.67 -18.02 -11.91
CA HIS A 55 10.35 -17.29 -12.97
C HIS A 55 9.38 -16.65 -13.97
N GLU A 56 8.28 -17.33 -14.33
CA GLU A 56 7.25 -16.77 -15.20
C GLU A 56 6.55 -15.58 -14.56
N ILE A 57 6.18 -15.65 -13.28
CA ILE A 57 5.57 -14.54 -12.54
C ILE A 57 6.54 -13.36 -12.46
N LEU A 58 7.81 -13.61 -12.10
CA LEU A 58 8.83 -12.56 -12.03
C LEU A 58 9.03 -11.88 -13.38
N ASN A 59 9.07 -12.64 -14.47
CA ASN A 59 9.19 -12.08 -15.82
C ASN A 59 7.94 -11.28 -16.22
N LEU A 60 6.74 -11.75 -15.89
CA LEU A 60 5.48 -11.07 -16.19
C LEU A 60 5.35 -9.76 -15.42
N LEU A 61 5.75 -9.75 -14.14
CA LEU A 61 5.80 -8.56 -13.31
C LEU A 61 7.06 -7.70 -13.57
N GLY A 62 8.00 -8.22 -14.35
CA GLY A 62 9.26 -7.56 -14.64
C GLY A 62 10.19 -7.36 -13.45
N LEU A 63 10.08 -8.23 -12.46
CA LEU A 63 10.93 -8.23 -11.28
C LEU A 63 12.18 -9.06 -11.57
N PRO A 64 13.39 -8.54 -11.30
CA PRO A 64 14.62 -9.28 -11.54
C PRO A 64 14.76 -10.48 -10.59
N ASP A 65 14.31 -10.30 -9.34
CA ASP A 65 14.34 -11.29 -8.28
C ASP A 65 13.10 -11.17 -7.40
N ARG A 66 12.80 -12.24 -6.67
CA ARG A 66 11.74 -12.23 -5.66
C ARG A 66 12.02 -11.16 -4.60
N PRO A 67 11.06 -10.24 -4.33
CA PRO A 67 11.17 -9.29 -3.24
C PRO A 67 11.45 -10.01 -1.92
N ARG A 68 12.42 -9.51 -1.13
CA ARG A 68 12.81 -10.15 0.14
C ARG A 68 11.59 -10.28 1.03
N ASN A 69 11.32 -11.51 1.47
CA ASN A 69 10.22 -11.81 2.35
C ASN A 69 10.41 -11.06 3.68
N THR A 70 9.46 -10.21 4.05
CA THR A 70 9.55 -9.36 5.25
C THR A 70 9.12 -10.12 6.51
N ILE A 71 9.53 -11.40 6.62
CA ILE A 71 9.26 -12.26 7.77
C ILE A 71 9.77 -11.54 9.02
N GLY A 72 8.85 -11.16 9.92
CA GLY A 72 9.13 -10.40 11.15
C GLY A 72 8.88 -8.89 11.10
N ARG A 73 8.52 -8.30 9.95
CA ARG A 73 8.02 -6.91 9.91
C ARG A 73 6.50 -6.90 10.11
N THR A 74 6.00 -5.92 10.85
CA THR A 74 4.55 -5.71 11.01
C THR A 74 3.88 -5.61 9.63
N PRO A 75 2.77 -6.33 9.38
CA PRO A 75 2.06 -6.27 8.12
C PRO A 75 1.72 -4.81 7.76
N GLN A 76 2.38 -4.28 6.73
CA GLN A 76 2.15 -2.91 6.26
C GLN A 76 0.74 -2.74 5.69
N VAL A 77 0.09 -3.85 5.34
CA VAL A 77 -1.27 -3.90 4.76
C VAL A 77 -2.33 -3.22 5.63
N LYS A 78 -2.08 -3.08 6.94
CA LYS A 78 -3.00 -2.38 7.86
C LYS A 78 -2.83 -0.85 7.85
N ARG A 79 -1.85 -0.29 7.13
CA ARG A 79 -1.63 1.15 7.06
C ARG A 79 -2.54 1.80 6.02
N SER A 80 -2.80 3.10 6.19
CA SER A 80 -3.65 3.90 5.32
C SER A 80 -3.31 3.76 3.82
N ALA A 81 -2.04 3.98 3.45
CA ALA A 81 -1.59 3.93 2.05
C ALA A 81 -1.85 2.56 1.36
N PRO A 82 -1.44 1.41 1.94
CA PRO A 82 -1.80 0.11 1.38
C PRO A 82 -3.29 -0.20 1.38
N LYS A 83 -4.05 0.24 2.40
CA LYS A 83 -5.52 0.10 2.42
C LYS A 83 -6.17 0.88 1.26
N PHE A 84 -5.68 2.07 0.96
CA PHE A 84 -6.16 2.89 -0.17
C PHE A 84 -5.99 2.17 -1.51
N LEU A 85 -4.80 1.60 -1.76
CA LEU A 85 -4.54 0.83 -2.99
C LEU A 85 -5.43 -0.42 -3.07
N LEU A 86 -5.65 -1.09 -1.94
CA LEU A 86 -6.53 -2.26 -1.89
C LEU A 86 -7.99 -1.89 -2.19
N ASP A 87 -8.45 -0.73 -1.72
CA ASP A 87 -9.79 -0.21 -2.01
C ASP A 87 -9.97 0.07 -3.50
N ILE A 88 -9.00 0.74 -4.14
CA ILE A 88 -9.00 0.95 -5.59
C ILE A 88 -9.06 -0.40 -6.33
N TYR A 89 -8.22 -1.35 -5.94
CA TYR A 89 -8.16 -2.66 -6.58
C TYR A 89 -9.49 -3.42 -6.48
N LYS A 90 -10.11 -3.43 -5.30
CA LYS A 90 -11.42 -4.07 -5.09
C LYS A 90 -12.51 -3.39 -5.91
N ASN A 91 -12.48 -2.06 -6.01
CA ASN A 91 -13.46 -1.32 -6.80
C ASN A 91 -13.27 -1.54 -8.31
N ALA A 92 -12.03 -1.78 -8.76
CA ALA A 92 -11.74 -2.11 -10.16
C ALA A 92 -12.09 -3.57 -10.52
N LEU A 93 -11.98 -4.52 -9.59
CA LEU A 93 -12.31 -5.93 -9.83
C LEU A 93 -13.76 -6.31 -9.50
N GLY A 94 -14.43 -5.56 -8.63
CA GLY A 94 -15.81 -5.81 -8.22
C GLY A 94 -16.85 -5.54 -9.31
N GLU A 95 -16.43 -5.31 -10.56
CA GLU A 95 -17.32 -5.20 -11.71
C GLU A 95 -17.86 -6.59 -12.16
N ASP A 96 -17.23 -7.69 -11.73
CA ASP A 96 -17.53 -9.06 -12.22
C ASP A 96 -18.42 -9.92 -11.27
N GLU A 97 -18.74 -9.48 -10.04
CA GLU A 97 -19.67 -10.21 -9.18
C GLU A 97 -21.12 -9.75 -9.41
N GLU A 98 -21.90 -10.65 -10.03
CA GLU A 98 -23.33 -10.52 -10.35
C GLU A 98 -24.21 -10.22 -9.12
N GLU A 99 -24.32 -8.97 -8.68
CA GLU A 99 -25.47 -8.54 -7.84
C GLU A 99 -26.03 -7.15 -8.23
N LYS A 100 -27.17 -7.21 -8.96
CA LYS A 100 -28.29 -6.26 -9.07
C LYS A 100 -28.06 -4.83 -9.60
N PRO A 101 -28.83 -4.38 -10.62
CA PRO A 101 -28.69 -3.08 -11.27
C PRO A 101 -29.58 -2.00 -10.62
N VAL A 102 -29.37 -1.69 -9.34
CA VAL A 102 -30.04 -0.53 -8.72
C VAL A 102 -29.05 0.22 -7.83
N ALA A 103 -28.63 1.41 -8.31
CA ALA A 103 -27.74 2.38 -7.67
C ALA A 103 -26.21 2.09 -7.72
N ARG A 104 -25.64 2.03 -8.93
CA ARG A 104 -24.19 2.14 -9.18
C ARG A 104 -23.68 3.57 -9.00
N SER A 105 -23.93 4.17 -7.84
CA SER A 105 -23.00 5.19 -7.35
C SER A 105 -21.79 4.40 -6.88
N HIS A 106 -20.60 4.63 -7.46
CA HIS A 106 -19.34 4.16 -6.89
C HIS A 106 -19.47 4.29 -5.37
N LYS A 107 -19.59 3.18 -4.63
CA LYS A 107 -19.62 3.26 -3.17
C LYS A 107 -18.36 4.03 -2.84
N ALA A 108 -18.51 5.24 -2.30
CA ALA A 108 -17.39 5.97 -1.75
C ALA A 108 -16.75 4.99 -0.76
N GLY A 109 -15.60 4.42 -1.16
CA GLY A 109 -14.88 3.47 -0.32
C GLY A 109 -14.48 4.16 0.98
N GLU A 110 -13.69 3.48 1.81
CA GLU A 110 -13.21 4.05 3.08
C GLU A 110 -12.52 5.43 2.92
N PHE A 111 -12.13 5.79 1.69
CA PHE A 111 -11.30 6.94 1.32
C PHE A 111 -12.02 8.10 0.61
N ASP A 112 -13.36 8.14 0.56
CA ASP A 112 -14.12 9.30 0.04
C ASP A 112 -13.67 9.78 -1.36
N LEU A 113 -13.51 8.86 -2.31
CA LEU A 113 -12.98 9.17 -3.66
C LEU A 113 -13.84 10.21 -4.39
N SER A 114 -13.21 11.31 -4.79
CA SER A 114 -13.86 12.37 -5.58
C SER A 114 -13.98 11.97 -7.05
N ARG A 115 -14.79 12.72 -7.82
CA ARG A 115 -14.87 12.52 -9.29
C ARG A 115 -13.52 12.78 -9.99
N GLN A 116 -12.69 13.64 -9.43
CA GLN A 116 -11.36 13.91 -9.96
C GLN A 116 -10.45 12.71 -9.71
N ASP A 117 -10.52 12.12 -8.51
CA ASP A 117 -9.76 10.93 -8.13
C ASP A 117 -10.10 9.77 -9.08
N LEU A 118 -11.39 9.52 -9.30
CA LEU A 118 -11.85 8.45 -10.21
C LEU A 118 -11.32 8.64 -11.64
N ARG A 119 -11.28 9.89 -12.13
CA ARG A 119 -10.70 10.18 -13.45
C ARG A 119 -9.19 9.98 -13.48
N ALA A 120 -8.49 10.35 -12.42
CA ALA A 120 -7.05 10.16 -12.32
C ALA A 120 -6.69 8.67 -12.25
N ILE A 121 -7.47 7.87 -11.51
CA ILE A 121 -7.36 6.41 -11.42
C ILE A 121 -7.55 5.78 -12.81
N ASP A 122 -8.64 6.09 -13.50
CA ASP A 122 -8.97 5.55 -14.84
C ASP A 122 -7.90 5.88 -15.91
N GLN A 123 -7.28 7.06 -15.81
CA GLN A 123 -6.24 7.50 -16.74
C GLN A 123 -4.83 6.99 -16.39
N SER A 124 -4.65 6.44 -15.19
CA SER A 124 -3.33 6.06 -14.69
C SER A 124 -2.96 4.65 -15.11
N ASP A 125 -1.74 4.49 -15.61
CA ASP A 125 -1.13 3.18 -15.81
C ASP A 125 -0.50 2.67 -14.50
N VAL A 126 -0.09 3.61 -13.63
CA VAL A 126 0.55 3.31 -12.34
C VAL A 126 0.02 4.27 -11.29
N ILE A 127 -0.36 3.71 -10.14
CA ILE A 127 -0.67 4.46 -8.92
C ILE A 127 0.37 4.12 -7.87
N MET A 128 0.98 5.14 -7.26
CA MET A 128 1.94 4.97 -6.17
C MET A 128 1.49 5.71 -4.93
N THR A 129 1.80 5.16 -3.77
CA THR A 129 1.51 5.79 -2.47
C THR A 129 2.77 5.96 -1.65
N PHE A 130 2.92 7.13 -1.03
CA PHE A 130 4.09 7.49 -0.24
C PHE A 130 3.67 7.77 1.19
N ALA A 131 4.15 6.95 2.12
CA ALA A 131 3.87 7.15 3.54
C ALA A 131 4.64 8.38 4.06
N ALA A 132 3.97 9.20 4.87
CA ALA A 132 4.64 10.28 5.55
C ALA A 132 5.70 9.73 6.51
N HIS A 133 6.86 10.37 6.56
CA HIS A 133 7.88 10.12 7.56
C HIS A 133 7.94 11.27 8.56
N ASN A 134 8.16 10.93 9.82
CA ASN A 134 8.40 11.91 10.86
C ASN A 134 9.86 12.37 10.79
N HIS A 135 10.16 13.29 9.88
CA HIS A 135 11.46 13.96 9.91
C HIS A 135 11.45 14.97 11.05
N HIS A 136 12.18 14.67 12.12
CA HIS A 136 12.29 15.54 13.29
C HIS A 136 13.15 16.76 12.95
N VAL A 137 12.60 17.70 12.17
CA VAL A 137 13.24 19.01 12.00
C VAL A 137 13.04 19.77 13.32
N PRO A 138 14.09 20.34 13.93
CA PRO A 138 13.95 21.16 15.13
C PRO A 138 12.92 22.26 14.87
N GLY A 139 11.78 22.18 15.54
CA GLY A 139 10.76 23.21 15.44
C GLY A 139 11.25 24.49 16.09
N VAL A 140 10.97 25.62 15.44
CA VAL A 140 10.44 26.81 16.08
C VAL A 140 9.83 26.57 17.47
N ARG A 141 10.38 27.01 18.61
CA ARG A 141 9.77 26.77 19.95
C ARG A 141 8.30 27.24 20.09
N HIS A 142 7.80 28.00 19.11
CA HIS A 142 6.43 28.52 19.01
C HIS A 142 5.68 28.10 17.74
N GLU A 143 6.24 27.18 16.93
CA GLU A 143 5.53 26.62 15.77
C GLU A 143 4.38 25.73 16.23
N ARG A 144 3.18 25.98 15.69
CA ARG A 144 2.00 25.15 15.95
C ARG A 144 1.65 24.28 14.75
N GLY A 145 2.07 24.64 13.55
CA GLY A 145 1.91 23.82 12.36
C GLY A 145 2.71 22.50 12.38
N LYS A 146 2.41 21.64 11.41
CA LYS A 146 2.97 20.30 11.31
C LYS A 146 3.82 20.13 10.06
N ARG A 147 5.00 19.54 10.21
CA ARG A 147 5.85 19.16 9.07
C ARG A 147 5.63 17.71 8.65
N LEU A 148 5.49 17.47 7.36
CA LEU A 148 5.36 16.16 6.75
C LEU A 148 6.43 16.03 5.66
N TRP A 149 7.15 14.92 5.63
CA TRP A 149 8.13 14.64 4.59
C TRP A 149 7.82 13.27 3.96
N PHE A 150 8.07 13.16 2.66
CA PHE A 150 7.74 11.99 1.86
C PHE A 150 8.92 11.64 0.98
N ASP A 151 9.32 10.37 0.98
CA ASP A 151 10.36 9.89 0.09
C ASP A 151 9.76 9.62 -1.30
N VAL A 152 10.19 10.38 -2.31
CA VAL A 152 9.73 10.24 -3.70
C VAL A 152 10.84 9.72 -4.62
N SER A 153 11.96 9.26 -4.05
CA SER A 153 13.15 8.82 -4.81
C SER A 153 12.91 7.62 -5.73
N GLU A 154 11.86 6.85 -5.48
CA GLU A 154 11.47 5.71 -6.32
C GLU A 154 10.76 6.11 -7.61
N VAL A 155 10.36 7.38 -7.76
CA VAL A 155 9.69 7.89 -8.96
C VAL A 155 10.71 8.31 -10.01
N PRO A 156 10.71 7.70 -11.21
CA PRO A 156 11.53 8.16 -12.33
C PRO A 156 11.19 9.60 -12.75
N PRO A 157 12.19 10.47 -12.98
CA PRO A 157 11.95 11.88 -13.34
C PRO A 157 11.31 12.07 -14.71
N GLU A 158 11.35 11.05 -15.57
CA GLU A 158 10.74 11.07 -16.91
C GLU A 158 9.30 10.53 -16.93
N GLU A 159 8.73 10.17 -15.78
CA GLU A 159 7.32 9.77 -15.71
C GLU A 159 6.38 10.96 -15.90
N TYR A 160 5.30 10.72 -16.64
CA TYR A 160 4.24 11.70 -16.77
C TYR A 160 3.33 11.63 -15.55
N ILE A 161 3.36 12.69 -14.74
CA ILE A 161 2.54 12.81 -13.54
C ILE A 161 1.18 13.39 -13.94
N ILE A 162 0.11 12.59 -13.78
CA ILE A 162 -1.27 13.03 -14.01
C ILE A 162 -1.70 13.96 -12.87
N GLY A 163 -1.33 13.61 -11.64
CA GLY A 163 -1.59 14.42 -10.46
C GLY A 163 -1.05 13.75 -9.20
N ALA A 164 -0.97 14.51 -8.12
CA ALA A 164 -0.63 14.00 -6.79
C ALA A 164 -1.49 14.68 -5.72
N GLU A 165 -1.91 13.88 -4.74
CA GLU A 165 -2.79 14.31 -3.66
C GLU A 165 -2.20 13.93 -2.31
N LEU A 166 -2.25 14.85 -1.36
CA LEU A 166 -2.03 14.57 0.05
C LEU A 166 -3.35 14.18 0.69
N ARG A 167 -3.37 13.01 1.34
CA ARG A 167 -4.51 12.51 2.10
C ARG A 167 -4.25 12.60 3.60
N LEU A 168 -5.14 13.30 4.30
CA LEU A 168 -5.13 13.50 5.75
C LEU A 168 -6.43 12.95 6.33
N TYR A 169 -6.38 12.26 7.46
CA TYR A 169 -7.60 11.85 8.16
C TYR A 169 -7.97 12.87 9.23
N HIS A 170 -9.22 13.34 9.21
CA HIS A 170 -9.79 14.20 10.22
C HIS A 170 -10.74 13.39 11.10
N SER A 171 -10.49 13.34 12.41
CA SER A 171 -11.36 12.68 13.37
C SER A 171 -12.22 13.66 14.12
N ALA A 172 -13.52 13.38 14.23
CA ALA A 172 -14.46 14.17 15.01
C ALA A 172 -14.21 14.08 16.54
N HIS A 173 -13.45 13.08 16.99
CA HIS A 173 -13.14 12.87 18.41
C HIS A 173 -11.93 13.70 18.85
N THR A 174 -12.11 15.02 18.94
CA THR A 174 -11.08 15.91 19.50
C THR A 174 -11.13 15.88 21.03
N LYS A 175 -9.96 15.80 21.68
CA LYS A 175 -9.87 15.87 23.16
C LYS A 175 -10.16 17.27 23.71
N ILE A 176 -10.28 18.27 22.84
CA ILE A 176 -10.33 19.69 23.20
C ILE A 176 -11.69 20.23 22.77
N GLN A 177 -12.61 20.40 23.73
CA GLN A 177 -13.97 20.93 23.49
C GLN A 177 -14.03 22.39 23.00
N LYS A 178 -12.89 23.01 22.71
CA LYS A 178 -12.79 24.38 22.16
C LYS A 178 -12.53 24.42 20.66
N SER A 179 -12.45 23.27 19.98
CA SER A 179 -12.24 23.20 18.53
C SER A 179 -13.52 23.29 17.70
N HIS A 180 -14.66 23.61 18.32
CA HIS A 180 -15.93 23.79 17.58
C HIS A 180 -15.83 25.02 16.69
N GLY A 181 -15.84 24.82 15.38
CA GLY A 181 -15.76 25.90 14.40
C GLY A 181 -15.17 25.44 13.07
N SER A 182 -15.40 26.24 12.03
CA SER A 182 -14.72 26.00 10.75
C SER A 182 -13.24 26.37 10.86
N HIS A 183 -12.40 25.48 10.34
CA HIS A 183 -10.95 25.68 10.28
C HIS A 183 -10.50 25.58 8.83
N THR A 184 -9.50 26.38 8.46
CA THR A 184 -8.82 26.27 7.17
C THR A 184 -7.49 25.60 7.41
N ILE A 185 -7.28 24.46 6.75
CA ILE A 185 -6.00 23.76 6.69
C ILE A 185 -5.32 24.18 5.40
N THR A 186 -4.11 24.72 5.50
CA THR A 186 -3.32 25.14 4.34
C THR A 186 -2.02 24.36 4.29
N ALA A 187 -1.76 23.74 3.14
CA ALA A 187 -0.49 23.10 2.83
C ALA A 187 0.45 24.09 2.14
N TYR A 188 1.69 24.13 2.63
CA TYR A 188 2.77 24.89 2.04
C TYR A 188 3.95 23.97 1.71
N ARG A 189 4.60 24.21 0.57
CA ARG A 189 5.91 23.64 0.26
C ARG A 189 6.98 24.44 1.01
N VAL A 190 7.90 23.73 1.66
CA VAL A 190 9.02 24.35 2.37
C VAL A 190 10.15 24.63 1.37
N LEU A 191 10.47 25.89 1.10
CA LEU A 191 11.55 26.27 0.18
C LEU A 191 12.89 26.39 0.90
N ASN A 192 12.88 27.05 2.05
CA ASN A 192 14.08 27.33 2.83
C ASN A 192 13.76 27.43 4.31
N THR A 193 14.70 27.01 5.15
CA THR A 193 14.62 27.06 6.61
C THR A 193 15.91 27.62 7.24
N LYS A 194 16.76 28.27 6.46
CA LYS A 194 18.01 28.88 6.94
C LYS A 194 17.70 30.08 7.85
N GLU A 195 18.54 30.27 8.86
CA GLU A 195 18.55 31.47 9.71
C GLU A 195 17.24 31.75 10.49
N GLY A 196 16.38 30.73 10.67
CA GLY A 196 15.12 30.88 11.38
C GLY A 196 14.00 31.56 10.56
N ILE A 197 14.31 32.02 9.34
CA ILE A 197 13.33 32.51 8.38
C ILE A 197 12.85 31.32 7.55
N ARG A 198 11.53 31.18 7.44
CA ARG A 198 10.90 30.11 6.67
C ARG A 198 10.28 30.70 5.44
N GLU A 199 10.78 30.29 4.29
CA GLU A 199 10.17 30.59 3.00
C GLU A 199 9.20 29.45 2.70
N LEU A 200 7.92 29.78 2.77
CA LEU A 200 6.80 28.87 2.51
C LEU A 200 6.13 29.29 1.21
N GLN A 201 5.91 28.33 0.32
CA GLN A 201 5.11 28.54 -0.89
C GLN A 201 3.76 27.88 -0.71
N TYR A 202 2.69 28.62 -0.95
CA TYR A 202 1.32 28.08 -0.93
C TYR A 202 1.19 26.93 -1.93
N VAL A 203 0.52 25.85 -1.53
CA VAL A 203 0.23 24.71 -2.40
C VAL A 203 -1.29 24.56 -2.57
N ASP A 204 -2.00 24.30 -1.47
CA ASP A 204 -3.45 24.13 -1.50
C ASP A 204 -4.06 24.35 -0.11
N ALA A 205 -5.37 24.57 -0.03
CA ALA A 205 -6.09 24.76 1.22
C ALA A 205 -7.49 24.13 1.19
N ILE A 206 -7.91 23.61 2.34
CA ILE A 206 -9.24 23.03 2.54
C ILE A 206 -9.89 23.60 3.79
N ASN A 207 -11.18 23.95 3.66
CA ASN A 207 -12.00 24.35 4.78
C ASN A 207 -12.70 23.12 5.36
N ILE A 208 -12.49 22.89 6.64
CA ILE A 208 -13.11 21.80 7.38
C ILE A 208 -14.11 22.34 8.38
N THR A 209 -15.04 21.46 8.75
CA THR A 209 -16.00 21.63 9.84
C THR A 209 -15.89 20.38 10.71
N ASP A 210 -16.87 20.10 11.57
CA ASP A 210 -16.83 18.97 12.51
C ASP A 210 -17.08 17.59 11.84
N LYS A 211 -16.94 17.46 10.52
CA LYS A 211 -17.15 16.20 9.78
C LYS A 211 -15.89 15.34 9.79
N GLU A 212 -16.00 14.12 10.33
CA GLU A 212 -14.97 13.08 10.23
C GLU A 212 -14.88 12.53 8.81
N GLY A 213 -13.67 12.20 8.36
CA GLY A 213 -13.43 11.62 7.04
C GLY A 213 -12.03 11.89 6.50
N TRP A 214 -11.79 11.45 5.27
CA TRP A 214 -10.56 11.76 4.55
C TRP A 214 -10.64 13.14 3.91
N LEU A 215 -9.55 13.88 4.04
CA LEU A 215 -9.33 15.17 3.41
C LEU A 215 -8.29 15.01 2.32
N THR A 216 -8.50 15.67 1.19
CA THR A 216 -7.63 15.64 0.02
C THR A 216 -7.15 17.05 -0.29
N LEU A 217 -5.84 17.22 -0.42
CA LEU A 217 -5.19 18.45 -0.86
C LEU A 217 -4.38 18.15 -2.12
N ASN A 218 -4.53 18.97 -3.16
CA ASN A 218 -3.76 18.83 -4.38
C ASN A 218 -2.32 19.30 -4.14
N ILE A 219 -1.34 18.44 -4.38
CA ILE A 219 0.08 18.75 -4.22
C ILE A 219 0.89 18.51 -5.49
N SER A 220 0.22 18.42 -6.64
CA SER A 220 0.82 18.00 -7.92
C SER A 220 2.08 18.81 -8.27
N GLU A 221 2.03 20.13 -8.15
CA GLU A 221 3.18 21.01 -8.45
C GLU A 221 4.36 20.78 -7.49
N ALA A 222 4.07 20.66 -6.18
CA ALA A 222 5.11 20.39 -5.18
C ALA A 222 5.75 19.02 -5.39
N PHE A 223 4.92 18.02 -5.68
CA PHE A 223 5.35 16.65 -5.94
C PHE A 223 6.20 16.54 -7.22
N GLU A 224 5.76 17.16 -8.33
CA GLU A 224 6.51 17.20 -9.58
C GLU A 224 7.91 17.81 -9.40
N HIS A 225 8.02 18.86 -8.59
CA HIS A 225 9.30 19.48 -8.31
C HIS A 225 10.25 18.55 -7.54
N TRP A 226 9.76 17.81 -6.54
CA TRP A 226 10.58 16.86 -5.79
C TRP A 226 10.99 15.64 -6.61
N VAL A 227 10.17 15.24 -7.58
CA VAL A 227 10.51 14.18 -8.54
C VAL A 227 11.62 14.64 -9.49
N LYS A 228 11.60 15.90 -9.93
CA LYS A 228 12.65 16.48 -10.78
C LYS A 228 13.96 16.71 -10.03
N ASP A 229 13.91 17.23 -8.81
CA ASP A 229 15.06 17.38 -7.93
C ASP A 229 14.74 16.95 -6.49
N SER A 230 15.21 15.76 -6.14
CA SER A 230 15.02 15.18 -4.81
C SER A 230 15.74 15.97 -3.71
N ASN A 231 16.80 16.72 -4.04
CA ASN A 231 17.55 17.52 -3.04
C ASN A 231 16.74 18.70 -2.52
N GLU A 232 15.75 19.16 -3.28
CA GLU A 232 14.87 20.26 -2.91
C GLU A 232 13.64 19.78 -2.12
N ASN A 233 13.51 18.47 -1.90
CA ASN A 233 12.44 17.90 -1.09
C ASN A 233 12.66 18.15 0.41
N ARG A 234 12.16 19.29 0.87
CA ARG A 234 12.10 19.66 2.30
C ARG A 234 10.74 19.33 2.94
N GLY A 235 9.84 18.71 2.20
CA GLY A 235 8.50 18.34 2.64
C GLY A 235 7.48 19.49 2.65
N LEU A 236 6.36 19.24 3.33
CA LEU A 236 5.23 20.14 3.49
C LEU A 236 5.16 20.68 4.91
N TYR A 237 4.66 21.92 5.02
CA TYR A 237 4.20 22.53 6.26
C TYR A 237 2.69 22.69 6.21
N LEU A 238 1.99 22.10 7.18
CA LEU A 238 0.56 22.25 7.38
C LEU A 238 0.32 23.33 8.43
N SER A 239 -0.32 24.42 8.02
CA SER A 239 -0.84 25.45 8.91
C SER A 239 -2.33 25.27 9.09
N VAL A 240 -2.85 25.60 10.27
CA VAL A 240 -4.29 25.56 10.55
C VAL A 240 -4.70 26.86 11.19
N HIS A 241 -5.73 27.48 10.62
CA HIS A 241 -6.28 28.74 11.10
C HIS A 241 -7.78 28.61 11.32
N PRO A 242 -8.31 29.04 12.48
CA PRO A 242 -9.74 29.21 12.68
C PRO A 242 -10.31 30.23 11.68
N ALA A 243 -11.51 29.96 11.16
CA ALA A 243 -12.16 30.86 10.21
C ALA A 243 -12.49 32.24 10.81
N ASP A 244 -12.70 32.31 12.13
CA ASP A 244 -12.95 33.55 12.86
C ASP A 244 -11.66 34.33 13.21
N ARG A 245 -10.50 33.66 13.23
CA ARG A 245 -9.22 34.21 13.70
C ARG A 245 -8.03 33.70 12.88
N SER A 246 -7.90 34.22 11.67
CA SER A 246 -6.78 33.87 10.77
C SER A 246 -5.38 34.18 11.34
N ALA A 247 -5.25 35.10 12.31
CA ALA A 247 -3.96 35.45 12.90
C ALA A 247 -3.39 34.40 13.87
N HIS A 248 -4.20 33.45 14.37
CA HIS A 248 -3.77 32.48 15.37
C HIS A 248 -3.66 31.08 14.74
N GLU A 249 -2.43 30.61 14.55
CA GLU A 249 -2.18 29.23 14.14
C GLU A 249 -2.54 28.28 15.29
N VAL A 250 -3.23 27.18 14.96
CA VAL A 250 -3.55 26.08 15.89
C VAL A 250 -2.86 24.80 15.45
N ARG A 251 -2.67 23.86 16.37
CA ARG A 251 -2.02 22.58 16.00
C ARG A 251 -3.01 21.74 15.21
N PRO A 252 -2.60 21.08 14.11
CA PRO A 252 -3.48 20.14 13.42
C PRO A 252 -4.04 19.05 14.33
N GLU A 253 -3.27 18.59 15.32
CA GLU A 253 -3.74 17.57 16.25
C GLU A 253 -4.84 18.10 17.21
N ASP A 254 -4.87 19.41 17.49
CA ASP A 254 -5.87 20.02 18.37
C ASP A 254 -7.26 20.06 17.73
N ILE A 255 -7.30 20.10 16.39
CA ILE A 255 -8.53 20.05 15.59
C ILE A 255 -8.82 18.64 15.04
N GLY A 256 -8.14 17.60 15.53
CA GLY A 256 -8.45 16.21 15.15
C GLY A 256 -7.77 15.68 13.89
N ILE A 257 -6.78 16.38 13.33
CA ILE A 257 -5.99 15.85 12.21
C ILE A 257 -5.01 14.80 12.72
N MET A 258 -5.10 13.61 12.14
CA MET A 258 -4.25 12.48 12.51
C MET A 258 -2.84 12.64 11.94
N GLY A 259 -1.86 12.62 12.83
CA GLY A 259 -0.44 12.65 12.47
C GLY A 259 0.20 11.26 12.56
N PHE A 260 1.49 11.23 12.92
CA PHE A 260 2.25 9.98 13.09
C PHE A 260 1.90 9.19 14.36
N ARG A 261 1.30 9.86 15.35
CA ARG A 261 0.87 9.27 16.61
C ARG A 261 -0.62 8.95 16.50
N GLY A 262 -1.00 7.68 16.56
CA GLY A 262 -2.38 7.24 16.40
C GLY A 262 -2.48 5.92 15.67
N ASP A 263 -3.66 5.65 15.12
CA ASP A 263 -3.93 4.43 14.35
C ASP A 263 -3.09 4.40 13.05
N PRO A 264 -2.30 3.35 12.79
CA PRO A 264 -1.58 3.19 11.52
C PRO A 264 -2.49 3.28 10.28
N ASP A 265 -3.77 2.98 10.39
CA ASP A 265 -4.71 3.01 9.27
C ASP A 265 -5.22 4.42 8.89
N LYS A 266 -4.91 5.43 9.71
CA LYS A 266 -5.30 6.84 9.55
C LYS A 266 -4.11 7.77 9.37
N GLN A 267 -2.92 7.23 9.13
CA GLN A 267 -1.71 8.03 8.94
C GLN A 267 -1.76 8.79 7.61
N PRO A 268 -1.16 10.00 7.55
CA PRO A 268 -1.11 10.79 6.32
C PRO A 268 -0.22 10.13 5.27
N PHE A 269 -0.63 10.23 4.01
CA PHE A 269 0.11 9.69 2.87
C PHE A 269 -0.16 10.52 1.61
N ILE A 270 0.74 10.40 0.64
CA ILE A 270 0.52 10.94 -0.72
C ILE A 270 0.06 9.80 -1.63
N VAL A 271 -0.84 10.08 -2.54
CA VAL A 271 -1.09 9.28 -3.75
C VAL A 271 -0.61 10.06 -4.97
N GLY A 272 0.14 9.40 -5.84
CA GLY A 272 0.52 9.91 -7.15
C GLY A 272 -0.08 9.03 -8.25
N TYR A 273 -0.60 9.68 -9.29
CA TYR A 273 -1.18 9.04 -10.48
C TYR A 273 -0.26 9.30 -11.67
N PHE A 274 0.14 8.25 -12.36
CA PHE A 274 1.16 8.31 -13.41
C PHE A 274 0.69 7.65 -14.68
N LYS A 275 1.15 8.20 -15.81
CA LYS A 275 1.03 7.58 -17.12
C LYS A 275 2.39 7.04 -17.55
N SER A 276 2.40 5.80 -18.04
CA SER A 276 3.62 5.08 -18.41
C SER A 276 4.36 5.85 -19.51
N SER A 277 5.62 6.17 -19.25
CA SER A 277 6.57 6.64 -20.26
C SER A 277 7.27 5.49 -21.00
N GLY A 278 6.89 4.23 -20.72
CA GLY A 278 7.56 3.03 -21.24
C GLY A 278 8.90 2.69 -20.56
N ILE A 279 9.40 3.54 -19.66
CA ILE A 279 10.68 3.33 -18.97
C ILE A 279 10.61 2.19 -17.97
N ARG A 280 9.49 2.04 -17.27
CA ARG A 280 9.28 0.88 -16.39
C ARG A 280 9.31 -0.41 -17.19
N GLU A 281 8.60 -0.46 -18.31
CA GLU A 281 8.57 -1.63 -19.20
C GLU A 281 9.96 -1.98 -19.77
N SER A 282 10.83 -1.00 -20.01
CA SER A 282 12.18 -1.23 -20.53
C SER A 282 13.14 -1.80 -19.47
N LYS A 283 13.03 -1.36 -18.21
CA LYS A 283 13.76 -1.97 -17.07
C LYS A 283 13.29 -3.40 -16.80
N VAL A 284 11.98 -3.63 -16.93
CA VAL A 284 11.31 -4.93 -16.81
C VAL A 284 11.74 -5.90 -17.93
N ARG A 285 11.88 -5.42 -19.18
CA ARG A 285 12.22 -6.24 -20.37
C ARG A 285 13.72 -6.31 -20.68
N GLN A 286 14.62 -6.13 -19.72
CA GLN A 286 16.04 -6.42 -19.98
C GLN A 286 16.25 -7.92 -20.20
N LYS A 287 16.24 -8.29 -21.49
CA LYS A 287 16.50 -9.60 -22.10
C LYS A 287 17.39 -10.51 -21.26
N ARG A 288 16.77 -11.48 -20.60
CA ARG A 288 17.32 -12.83 -20.56
C ARG A 288 16.38 -13.71 -21.38
N ASP A 289 16.58 -13.70 -22.69
CA ASP A 289 16.06 -14.75 -23.56
C ASP A 289 16.67 -16.08 -23.09
N ALA A 290 16.01 -16.74 -22.15
CA ALA A 290 16.27 -18.13 -21.85
C ALA A 290 15.89 -18.90 -23.10
N LYS A 291 16.91 -19.27 -23.89
CA LYS A 291 16.81 -20.11 -25.08
C LYS A 291 16.02 -21.38 -24.71
N ARG A 292 14.71 -21.37 -24.93
CA ARG A 292 13.81 -22.51 -24.71
C ARG A 292 14.27 -23.64 -25.63
N LYS A 293 14.96 -24.64 -25.07
CA LYS A 293 15.01 -25.96 -25.70
C LYS A 293 13.59 -26.50 -25.64
N LYS A 294 12.87 -26.44 -26.78
CA LYS A 294 11.58 -27.09 -27.00
C LYS A 294 11.64 -28.51 -26.44
N LYS A 295 10.88 -28.77 -25.37
CA LYS A 295 10.28 -30.08 -25.16
C LYS A 295 8.80 -29.84 -24.98
N SER A 296 8.07 -30.17 -26.04
CA SER A 296 6.62 -30.16 -26.12
C SER A 296 6.04 -31.09 -25.06
N GLU A 297 5.35 -30.52 -24.09
CA GLU A 297 4.16 -31.11 -23.51
C GLU A 297 3.30 -29.94 -23.02
N ALA A 298 2.24 -29.68 -23.76
CA ALA A 298 1.25 -28.69 -23.40
C ALA A 298 0.48 -29.23 -22.19
N THR A 299 0.86 -28.82 -20.98
CA THR A 299 -0.07 -28.83 -19.85
C THR A 299 -1.01 -27.64 -20.02
N SER A 300 -2.08 -27.89 -20.77
CA SER A 300 -3.28 -27.05 -20.83
C SER A 300 -3.73 -26.72 -19.41
N TRP A 301 -3.81 -25.44 -19.08
CA TRP A 301 -4.52 -24.93 -17.89
C TRP A 301 -6.02 -25.14 -18.09
N ASP A 302 -6.47 -26.40 -18.09
CA ASP A 302 -7.88 -26.75 -18.25
C ASP A 302 -8.59 -26.64 -16.88
N TYR A 303 -9.16 -25.46 -16.62
CA TYR A 303 -10.15 -25.25 -15.55
C TYR A 303 -11.37 -26.18 -15.68
N ARG A 304 -11.56 -26.81 -16.85
CA ARG A 304 -12.62 -27.78 -17.15
C ARG A 304 -12.53 -29.08 -16.34
N ASN A 305 -11.38 -29.39 -15.75
CA ASN A 305 -11.17 -30.60 -14.95
C ASN A 305 -11.29 -30.38 -13.43
N ASN A 306 -11.80 -29.23 -12.98
CA ASN A 306 -12.12 -29.08 -11.55
C ASN A 306 -13.32 -30.01 -11.21
N PRO A 307 -13.13 -31.05 -10.36
CA PRO A 307 -14.18 -32.00 -10.01
C PRO A 307 -15.32 -31.36 -9.20
N TYR A 308 -15.14 -30.13 -8.73
CA TYR A 308 -16.15 -29.37 -7.98
C TYR A 308 -16.95 -28.38 -8.83
N THR A 309 -16.59 -28.17 -10.10
CA THR A 309 -17.32 -27.27 -11.02
C THR A 309 -18.19 -28.00 -12.05
N GLY A 310 -18.32 -29.33 -11.93
CA GLY A 310 -19.03 -30.18 -12.90
C GLY A 310 -20.36 -30.74 -12.39
N LYS A 311 -21.47 -30.15 -12.85
CA LYS A 311 -22.85 -30.69 -12.88
C LYS A 311 -23.59 -30.85 -11.54
N PHE A 312 -24.27 -29.79 -11.12
CA PHE A 312 -25.62 -29.92 -10.55
C PHE A 312 -26.60 -30.15 -11.70
N ALA A 313 -26.65 -31.39 -12.19
CA ALA A 313 -27.75 -31.82 -13.04
C ALA A 313 -28.94 -32.15 -12.13
N TYR A 314 -30.04 -31.43 -12.34
CA TYR A 314 -31.36 -31.71 -11.78
C TYR A 314 -31.71 -33.20 -11.95
N GLY A 315 -31.74 -33.92 -10.83
CA GLY A 315 -32.24 -35.28 -10.72
C GLY A 315 -33.61 -35.26 -10.07
N ILE A 316 -34.64 -35.34 -10.90
CA ILE A 316 -36.03 -35.64 -10.56
C ILE A 316 -36.08 -36.89 -9.67
N LEU A 317 -36.76 -36.81 -8.52
CA LEU A 317 -37.28 -37.98 -7.83
C LEU A 317 -38.81 -37.93 -7.88
N GLN A 318 -39.36 -38.66 -8.85
CA GLN A 318 -40.66 -39.31 -8.68
C GLN A 318 -40.48 -40.50 -7.72
N SER A 319 -41.22 -40.47 -6.62
CA SER A 319 -41.99 -41.62 -6.11
C SER A 319 -43.10 -41.08 -5.23
#